data_AF-A0A957CDK4-F1
#
_entry.id   AF-A0A957CDK4-F1
#
_cell.length_a   1.000
_cell.length_b   1.000
_cell.length_c   1.000
_cell.angle_alpha   90.00
_cell.angle_beta   90.00
_cell.angle_gamma   90.00
#
_symmetry.space_group_name_H-M   'P 1'
#
loop_
_entity.id
_entity.type
_entity.pdbx_description
1 polymer ?
#
loop_
_entity_poly.entity_id
_entity_poly.type
_entity_poly.pdbx_seq_one_letter_code
_entity_poly.pdbx_strand_id
1 'polypeptide(L)'
;MKKKIYTHWGKIRLIIVILVALGVTAVSASAQSDDPASIPPPDSVTIAGTLQTEIGCSGIWNTSCAESQLTYDEQNDIWLATFDMPAGYFEYKAALNGSWEDNYGLNAEYYGPNIPLEVPEDGPVTFWYDHKTRWVSDSINSLIATVPGSFQDELGCAGDWAPECLRSMLQDPNGDGIYTFITASIPAGEYEAKVALNQTWDVNYGVDGELDGGNIPFTVGDGQAVIFAFDPSTNLLTVETSDEIPSDLASQGSGGGLPPAATAF
;
A
#
# COMPACT_ATOMS: atom_id res chain seq x y z
N MET A 1 61.93 23.66 27.19
CA MET A 1 61.12 23.63 25.96
C MET A 1 60.34 22.32 25.91
N LYS A 2 59.04 22.32 26.23
CA LYS A 2 58.17 21.14 26.14
C LYS A 2 57.06 21.47 25.14
N LYS A 3 57.06 20.81 23.98
CA LYS A 3 56.01 20.94 22.95
C LYS A 3 54.72 20.30 23.48
N LYS A 4 53.66 21.09 23.63
CA LYS A 4 52.29 20.58 23.80
C LYS A 4 51.79 20.15 22.42
N ILE A 5 51.47 18.86 22.29
CA ILE A 5 50.76 18.31 21.14
C ILE A 5 49.27 18.49 21.44
N TYR A 6 48.57 19.28 20.63
CA TYR A 6 47.12 19.38 20.65
C TYR A 6 46.58 18.32 19.69
N THR A 7 45.94 17.29 20.23
CA THR A 7 45.21 16.30 19.43
C THR A 7 43.82 16.85 19.16
N HIS A 8 43.51 17.07 17.88
CA HIS A 8 42.24 17.55 17.38
C HIS A 8 41.22 16.40 17.45
N TRP A 9 40.26 16.44 18.39
CA TRP A 9 39.11 15.53 18.35
C TRP A 9 38.13 16.03 17.28
N GLY A 10 38.25 15.49 16.07
CA GLY A 10 37.18 15.52 15.08
C GLY A 10 36.01 14.69 15.61
N LYS A 11 34.81 15.29 15.61
CA LYS A 11 33.56 14.61 15.90
C LYS A 11 33.31 13.57 14.81
N ILE A 12 33.64 12.31 15.09
CA ILE A 12 33.24 11.17 14.28
C ILE A 12 31.73 11.01 14.51
N ARG A 13 30.91 11.34 13.50
CA ARG A 13 29.51 10.91 13.45
C ARG A 13 29.53 9.40 13.25
N LEU A 14 29.14 8.66 14.28
CA LEU A 14 28.98 7.21 14.22
C LEU A 14 27.70 6.94 13.41
N ILE A 15 27.85 6.71 12.11
CA ILE A 15 26.77 6.12 11.29
C ILE A 15 26.71 4.65 11.72
N ILE A 16 25.70 4.30 12.51
CA ILE A 16 25.40 2.91 12.83
C ILE A 16 24.74 2.33 11.58
N VAL A 17 25.54 1.67 10.74
CA VAL A 17 25.02 0.77 9.70
C VAL A 17 24.50 -0.46 10.44
N ILE A 18 23.19 -0.52 10.68
CA ILE A 18 22.53 -1.74 11.13
C ILE A 18 22.53 -2.68 9.92
N LEU A 19 23.52 -3.57 9.84
CA LEU A 19 23.44 -4.77 9.02
C LEU A 19 22.36 -5.67 9.63
N VAL A 20 21.10 -5.43 9.27
CA VAL A 20 20.06 -6.44 9.41
C VAL A 20 20.47 -7.59 8.50
N ALA A 21 20.89 -8.68 9.11
CA ALA A 21 21.10 -9.92 8.39
C ALA A 21 19.75 -10.36 7.83
N LEU A 22 19.45 -9.99 6.59
CA LEU A 22 18.44 -10.65 5.78
C LEU A 22 18.87 -12.10 5.61
N GLY A 23 18.38 -12.94 6.53
CA GLY A 23 18.18 -14.34 6.24
C GLY A 23 17.13 -14.42 5.14
N VAL A 24 17.58 -14.33 3.89
CA VAL A 24 16.79 -14.71 2.73
C VAL A 24 16.60 -16.22 2.82
N THR A 25 15.68 -16.66 3.67
CA THR A 25 14.99 -17.90 3.42
C THR A 25 14.12 -17.61 2.21
N ALA A 26 14.45 -18.24 1.08
CA ALA A 26 13.59 -18.27 -0.08
C ALA A 26 12.23 -18.84 0.36
N VAL A 27 11.29 -17.95 0.70
CA VAL A 27 9.90 -18.31 0.94
C VAL A 27 9.27 -18.39 -0.44
N SER A 28 9.11 -19.63 -0.89
CA SER A 28 8.18 -20.14 -1.89
C SER A 28 7.55 -19.12 -2.84
N ALA A 29 8.21 -18.86 -3.96
CA ALA A 29 7.61 -18.27 -5.18
C ALA A 29 6.64 -19.25 -5.90
N SER A 30 5.94 -20.13 -5.17
CA SER A 30 5.14 -21.23 -5.74
C SER A 30 3.63 -21.08 -5.59
N ALA A 31 3.13 -19.97 -5.05
CA ALA A 31 1.68 -19.69 -4.98
C ALA A 31 1.16 -18.82 -6.15
N GLN A 32 2.04 -18.34 -7.02
CA GLN A 32 1.71 -17.38 -8.08
C GLN A 32 1.73 -17.99 -9.49
N SER A 33 1.70 -19.32 -9.62
CA SER A 33 1.83 -19.99 -10.94
C SER A 33 0.65 -19.78 -11.88
N ASP A 34 -0.53 -19.45 -11.34
CA ASP A 34 -1.78 -19.38 -12.06
C ASP A 34 -2.32 -17.94 -12.19
N ASP A 35 -1.66 -16.96 -11.55
CA ASP A 35 -2.00 -15.53 -11.68
C ASP A 35 -1.57 -15.03 -13.08
N PRO A 36 -2.50 -14.49 -13.90
CA PRO A 36 -2.13 -14.06 -15.24
C PRO A 36 -1.11 -12.92 -15.22
N ALA A 37 -0.01 -13.07 -15.97
CA ALA A 37 1.07 -12.07 -16.04
C ALA A 37 0.63 -10.69 -16.58
N SER A 38 -0.54 -10.61 -17.21
CA SER A 38 -1.20 -9.37 -17.59
C SER A 38 -2.70 -9.57 -17.44
N ILE A 39 -3.31 -8.81 -16.54
CA ILE A 39 -4.73 -8.92 -16.23
C ILE A 39 -5.36 -7.60 -16.66
N PRO A 40 -6.40 -7.63 -17.50
CA PRO A 40 -7.10 -6.42 -17.83
C PRO A 40 -7.68 -5.80 -16.56
N PRO A 41 -7.76 -4.47 -16.49
CA PRO A 41 -8.51 -3.78 -15.46
C PRO A 41 -9.92 -4.36 -15.32
N PRO A 42 -10.40 -4.64 -14.09
CA PRO A 42 -11.75 -5.18 -13.90
C PRO A 42 -12.80 -4.09 -14.14
N ASP A 43 -13.97 -4.48 -14.62
CA ASP A 43 -15.13 -3.58 -14.78
C ASP A 43 -15.86 -3.37 -13.43
N SER A 44 -15.70 -4.30 -12.49
CA SER A 44 -16.30 -4.24 -11.16
C SER A 44 -15.48 -5.01 -10.13
N VAL A 45 -15.48 -4.53 -8.90
CA VAL A 45 -14.95 -5.27 -7.73
C VAL A 45 -16.05 -5.39 -6.69
N THR A 46 -16.38 -6.63 -6.31
CA THR A 46 -17.36 -6.91 -5.27
C THR A 46 -16.67 -7.51 -4.06
N ILE A 47 -16.89 -6.93 -2.88
CA ILE A 47 -16.53 -7.54 -1.60
C ILE A 47 -17.58 -8.62 -1.30
N ALA A 48 -17.23 -9.87 -1.59
CA ALA A 48 -18.14 -11.01 -1.47
C ALA A 48 -17.75 -11.87 -0.26
N GLY A 49 -18.71 -12.14 0.62
CA GLY A 49 -18.43 -12.74 1.92
C GLY A 49 -19.66 -12.90 2.81
N THR A 50 -19.42 -13.26 4.07
CA THR A 50 -20.47 -13.41 5.09
C THR A 50 -21.03 -12.08 5.57
N LEU A 51 -20.32 -10.97 5.35
CA LEU A 51 -20.74 -9.60 5.68
C LEU A 51 -21.93 -9.09 4.85
N GLN A 52 -22.17 -9.68 3.69
CA GLN A 52 -23.06 -9.10 2.66
C GLN A 52 -24.51 -8.92 3.12
N THR A 53 -25.04 -9.81 3.95
CA THR A 53 -26.41 -9.66 4.48
C THR A 53 -26.54 -8.49 5.45
N GLU A 54 -25.45 -8.11 6.13
CA GLU A 54 -25.44 -6.98 7.05
C GLU A 54 -25.47 -5.63 6.32
N ILE A 55 -24.94 -5.59 5.09
CA ILE A 55 -24.89 -4.38 4.26
C ILE A 55 -25.97 -4.35 3.16
N GLY A 56 -26.97 -5.23 3.26
CA GLY A 56 -28.20 -5.16 2.45
C GLY A 56 -28.28 -6.12 1.26
N CYS A 57 -27.28 -6.96 1.03
CA CYS A 57 -27.35 -7.98 -0.02
C CYS A 57 -28.40 -9.06 0.31
N SER A 58 -28.99 -9.65 -0.73
CA SER A 58 -29.97 -10.74 -0.60
C SER A 58 -29.39 -12.07 -0.08
N GLY A 59 -28.07 -12.17 0.07
CA GLY A 59 -27.37 -13.36 0.53
C GLY A 59 -25.87 -13.13 0.65
N ILE A 60 -25.18 -14.13 1.20
CA ILE A 60 -23.72 -14.16 1.35
C ILE A 60 -23.04 -14.76 0.13
N TRP A 61 -21.75 -14.45 -0.07
CA TRP A 61 -20.95 -14.93 -1.21
C TRP A 61 -21.54 -14.61 -2.59
N ASN A 62 -22.31 -13.52 -2.71
CA ASN A 62 -22.91 -13.05 -3.94
C ASN A 62 -21.96 -12.09 -4.66
N THR A 63 -21.29 -12.57 -5.71
CA THR A 63 -20.34 -11.77 -6.52
C THR A 63 -20.98 -10.63 -7.30
N SER A 64 -22.31 -10.65 -7.44
CA SER A 64 -23.08 -9.65 -8.19
C SER A 64 -23.88 -8.69 -7.31
N CYS A 65 -23.68 -8.73 -5.99
CA CYS A 65 -24.36 -7.82 -5.08
C CYS A 65 -23.89 -6.38 -5.31
N ALA A 66 -24.80 -5.48 -5.70
CA ALA A 66 -24.47 -4.08 -5.96
C ALA A 66 -24.14 -3.32 -4.67
N GLU A 67 -24.78 -3.69 -3.56
CA GLU A 67 -24.61 -3.06 -2.25
C GLU A 67 -23.21 -3.26 -1.66
N SER A 68 -22.47 -4.27 -2.13
CA SER A 68 -21.11 -4.57 -1.68
C SER A 68 -20.04 -4.35 -2.78
N GLN A 69 -20.38 -3.57 -3.81
CA GLN A 69 -19.40 -3.16 -4.83
C GLN A 69 -18.54 -2.01 -4.32
N LEU A 70 -17.25 -2.09 -4.67
CA LEU A 70 -16.34 -0.96 -4.53
C LEU A 70 -16.57 0.01 -5.68
N THR A 71 -16.31 1.30 -5.44
CA THR A 71 -16.28 2.33 -6.48
C THR A 71 -14.84 2.58 -6.89
N TYR A 72 -14.60 2.66 -8.20
CA TYR A 72 -13.28 3.05 -8.71
C TYR A 72 -13.04 4.55 -8.51
N ASP A 73 -11.94 4.89 -7.85
CA ASP A 73 -11.44 6.25 -7.72
C ASP A 73 -10.33 6.48 -8.74
N GLU A 74 -10.68 7.13 -9.85
CA GLU A 74 -9.75 7.48 -10.93
C GLU A 74 -8.61 8.39 -10.46
N GLN A 75 -8.85 9.24 -9.46
CA GLN A 75 -7.84 10.16 -8.95
C GLN A 75 -6.74 9.37 -8.25
N ASN A 76 -7.10 8.32 -7.51
CA ASN A 76 -6.17 7.52 -6.73
C ASN A 76 -5.77 6.19 -7.38
N ASP A 77 -6.42 5.82 -8.48
CA ASP A 77 -6.21 4.56 -9.19
C ASP A 77 -6.39 3.33 -8.26
N ILE A 78 -7.49 3.32 -7.49
CA ILE A 78 -7.84 2.26 -6.54
C ILE A 78 -9.36 2.09 -6.47
N TRP A 79 -9.83 0.89 -6.11
CA TRP A 79 -11.24 0.64 -5.80
C TRP A 79 -11.46 0.79 -4.29
N LEU A 80 -12.48 1.54 -3.87
CA LEU A 80 -12.84 1.69 -2.46
C LEU A 80 -14.33 1.83 -2.19
N ALA A 81 -14.76 1.46 -0.99
CA ALA A 81 -16.06 1.80 -0.43
C ALA A 81 -16.02 1.72 1.09
N THR A 82 -16.90 2.48 1.75
CA THR A 82 -17.11 2.40 3.19
C THR A 82 -18.52 1.91 3.46
N PHE A 83 -18.65 0.91 4.32
CA PHE A 83 -19.94 0.35 4.75
C PHE A 83 -20.09 0.49 6.26
N ASP A 84 -21.30 0.78 6.72
CA ASP A 84 -21.65 0.68 8.13
C ASP A 84 -21.82 -0.81 8.49
N MET A 85 -20.90 -1.33 9.30
CA MET A 85 -20.81 -2.73 9.69
C MET A 85 -21.23 -2.91 11.15
N PRO A 86 -22.04 -3.92 11.50
CA PRO A 86 -22.26 -4.28 12.89
C PRO A 86 -21.04 -5.00 13.47
N ALA A 87 -20.90 -4.96 14.79
CA ALA A 87 -19.91 -5.75 15.52
C ALA A 87 -20.10 -7.25 15.26
N GLY A 88 -19.03 -7.98 14.97
CA GLY A 88 -19.12 -9.40 14.66
C GLY A 88 -17.90 -9.97 13.96
N TYR A 89 -18.02 -11.25 13.61
CA TYR A 89 -17.00 -11.99 12.87
C TYR A 89 -17.50 -12.28 11.46
N PHE A 90 -16.72 -11.86 10.48
CA PHE A 90 -17.00 -12.02 9.06
C PHE A 90 -15.79 -12.61 8.34
N GLU A 91 -16.02 -13.00 7.10
CA GLU A 91 -14.96 -13.36 6.16
C GLU A 91 -15.37 -12.91 4.75
N TYR A 92 -14.39 -12.55 3.93
CA TYR A 92 -14.64 -12.02 2.59
C TYR A 92 -13.48 -12.24 1.62
N LYS A 93 -13.76 -11.97 0.34
CA LYS A 93 -12.80 -11.89 -0.77
C LYS A 93 -13.18 -10.77 -1.72
N ALA A 94 -12.26 -10.33 -2.56
CA ALA A 94 -12.58 -9.50 -3.72
C ALA A 94 -12.91 -10.41 -4.92
N ALA A 95 -14.14 -10.34 -5.41
CA ALA A 95 -14.59 -10.98 -6.65
C ALA A 95 -14.62 -9.96 -7.78
N LEU A 96 -14.02 -10.27 -8.91
CA LEU A 96 -13.95 -9.36 -10.06
C LEU A 96 -15.04 -9.70 -11.09
N ASN A 97 -15.50 -8.68 -11.81
CA ASN A 97 -16.41 -8.82 -12.96
C ASN A 97 -17.68 -9.63 -12.67
N GLY A 98 -18.19 -9.55 -11.44
CA GLY A 98 -19.42 -10.22 -11.03
C GLY A 98 -19.34 -11.75 -10.95
N SER A 99 -18.15 -12.35 -11.01
CA SER A 99 -17.97 -13.80 -11.01
C SER A 99 -16.85 -14.25 -10.05
N TRP A 100 -16.69 -15.56 -9.89
CA TRP A 100 -15.58 -16.16 -9.15
C TRP A 100 -14.40 -16.53 -10.06
N GLU A 101 -14.44 -16.22 -11.35
CA GLU A 101 -13.38 -16.58 -12.30
C GLU A 101 -12.09 -15.78 -12.04
N ASP A 102 -12.20 -14.57 -11.51
CA ASP A 102 -11.07 -13.76 -11.08
C ASP A 102 -11.36 -13.25 -9.67
N ASN A 103 -10.59 -13.70 -8.68
CA ASN A 103 -10.81 -13.29 -7.30
C ASN A 103 -9.53 -13.37 -6.47
N TYR A 104 -9.46 -12.51 -5.47
CA TYR A 104 -8.32 -12.38 -4.59
C TYR A 104 -8.76 -12.48 -3.14
N GLY A 105 -7.95 -13.19 -2.36
CA GLY A 105 -8.18 -13.44 -0.94
C GLY A 105 -7.04 -12.92 -0.08
N LEU A 106 -6.83 -13.60 1.04
CA LEU A 106 -5.76 -13.31 2.00
C LEU A 106 -4.40 -13.24 1.29
N ASN A 107 -3.60 -12.26 1.69
CA ASN A 107 -2.25 -12.00 1.17
C ASN A 107 -2.17 -11.83 -0.35
N ALA A 108 -3.19 -11.15 -0.93
CA ALA A 108 -3.28 -10.88 -2.36
C ALA A 108 -3.23 -12.15 -3.23
N GLU A 109 -3.49 -13.33 -2.65
CA GLU A 109 -3.35 -14.61 -3.35
C GLU A 109 -4.53 -14.79 -4.32
N TYR A 110 -4.19 -15.10 -5.57
CA TYR A 110 -5.15 -15.43 -6.61
C TYR A 110 -5.86 -16.72 -6.27
N TYR A 111 -7.20 -16.72 -6.26
CA TYR A 111 -8.00 -17.80 -5.67
C TYR A 111 -7.67 -18.12 -4.20
N GLY A 112 -7.04 -17.18 -3.49
CA GLY A 112 -6.52 -17.39 -2.15
C GLY A 112 -7.58 -17.63 -1.07
N PRO A 113 -7.14 -17.87 0.18
CA PRO A 113 -8.03 -18.05 1.33
C PRO A 113 -8.96 -16.85 1.57
N ASN A 114 -10.05 -17.06 2.30
CA ASN A 114 -10.89 -15.95 2.75
C ASN A 114 -10.13 -15.04 3.72
N ILE A 115 -10.42 -13.75 3.70
CA ILE A 115 -9.88 -12.76 4.64
C ILE A 115 -10.80 -12.72 5.86
N PRO A 116 -10.32 -13.05 7.07
CA PRO A 116 -11.11 -12.92 8.29
C PRO A 116 -11.22 -11.44 8.69
N LEU A 117 -12.38 -11.05 9.22
CA LEU A 117 -12.64 -9.69 9.71
C LEU A 117 -13.40 -9.76 11.03
N GLU A 118 -12.79 -9.22 12.09
CA GLU A 118 -13.44 -9.03 13.40
C GLU A 118 -13.78 -7.56 13.57
N VAL A 119 -15.04 -7.20 13.39
CA VAL A 119 -15.53 -5.83 13.62
C VAL A 119 -15.80 -5.67 15.12
N PRO A 120 -15.05 -4.80 15.84
CA PRO A 120 -15.11 -4.75 17.30
C PRO A 120 -16.37 -4.05 17.82
N GLU A 121 -16.88 -3.07 17.08
CA GLU A 121 -18.08 -2.31 17.40
C GLU A 121 -18.78 -1.84 16.11
N ASP A 122 -20.07 -1.55 16.21
CA ASP A 122 -20.85 -1.04 15.08
C ASP A 122 -20.23 0.26 14.56
N GLY A 123 -19.97 0.35 13.25
CA GLY A 123 -19.38 1.55 12.67
C GLY A 123 -18.89 1.40 11.23
N PRO A 124 -18.29 2.46 10.69
CA PRO A 124 -17.80 2.47 9.32
C PRO A 124 -16.55 1.59 9.18
N VAL A 125 -16.56 0.70 8.19
CA VAL A 125 -15.37 -0.06 7.74
C VAL A 125 -15.13 0.27 6.27
N THR A 126 -13.92 0.74 5.97
CA THR A 126 -13.51 1.01 4.59
C THR A 126 -12.83 -0.22 4.03
N PHE A 127 -13.25 -0.66 2.85
CA PHE A 127 -12.64 -1.74 2.08
C PHE A 127 -12.00 -1.15 0.83
N TRP A 128 -10.88 -1.73 0.40
CA TRP A 128 -10.22 -1.35 -0.84
C TRP A 128 -9.68 -2.55 -1.59
N TYR A 129 -9.46 -2.35 -2.88
CA TYR A 129 -8.74 -3.27 -3.75
C TYR A 129 -7.84 -2.49 -4.71
N ASP A 130 -6.56 -2.83 -4.72
CA ASP A 130 -5.61 -2.36 -5.74
C ASP A 130 -5.32 -3.49 -6.73
N HIS A 131 -5.65 -3.24 -8.00
CA HIS A 131 -5.44 -4.20 -9.07
C HIS A 131 -3.96 -4.40 -9.44
N LYS A 132 -3.08 -3.44 -9.14
CA LYS A 132 -1.64 -3.53 -9.42
C LYS A 132 -0.98 -4.56 -8.52
N THR A 133 -1.27 -4.48 -7.22
CA THR A 133 -0.71 -5.36 -6.18
C THR A 133 -1.59 -6.57 -5.88
N ARG A 134 -2.81 -6.60 -6.42
CA ARG A 134 -3.85 -7.62 -6.13
C ARG A 134 -4.35 -7.61 -4.69
N TRP A 135 -4.00 -6.56 -3.96
CA TRP A 135 -4.30 -6.50 -2.55
C TRP A 135 -5.71 -5.99 -2.31
N VAL A 136 -6.50 -6.82 -1.64
CA VAL A 136 -7.76 -6.43 -1.02
C VAL A 136 -7.55 -6.40 0.49
N SER A 137 -8.00 -5.33 1.14
CA SER A 137 -7.97 -5.22 2.60
C SER A 137 -9.04 -4.27 3.12
N ASP A 138 -9.02 -4.05 4.43
CA ASP A 138 -10.00 -3.27 5.17
C ASP A 138 -9.35 -2.44 6.29
N SER A 139 -10.07 -1.41 6.75
CA SER A 139 -9.57 -0.44 7.75
C SER A 139 -9.51 -0.97 9.18
N ILE A 140 -9.84 -2.25 9.42
CA ILE A 140 -9.71 -2.89 10.73
C ILE A 140 -8.42 -3.70 10.79
N ASN A 141 -8.16 -4.51 9.76
CA ASN A 141 -6.98 -5.36 9.65
C ASN A 141 -5.75 -4.60 9.16
N SER A 142 -5.93 -3.46 8.50
CA SER A 142 -4.83 -2.72 7.87
C SER A 142 -4.90 -1.22 8.10
N LEU A 143 -3.73 -0.59 8.07
CA LEU A 143 -3.57 0.86 8.12
C LEU A 143 -3.70 1.46 6.73
N ILE A 144 -4.37 2.62 6.65
CA ILE A 144 -4.24 3.50 5.49
C ILE A 144 -3.04 4.41 5.76
N ALA A 145 -1.87 4.05 5.24
CA ALA A 145 -0.64 4.81 5.34
C ALA A 145 -0.23 5.34 3.95
N THR A 146 0.02 6.64 3.84
CA THR A 146 0.50 7.30 2.62
C THR A 146 1.88 7.90 2.84
N VAL A 147 2.57 8.22 1.74
CA VAL A 147 3.87 8.91 1.77
C VAL A 147 3.77 10.31 1.17
N PRO A 148 3.33 11.31 1.95
CA PRO A 148 3.40 12.70 1.50
C PRO A 148 4.83 13.16 1.31
N GLY A 149 5.07 13.86 0.21
CA GLY A 149 6.39 14.40 -0.08
C GLY A 149 6.37 15.38 -1.25
N SER A 150 7.54 15.90 -1.56
CA SER A 150 7.75 16.84 -2.67
C SER A 150 7.84 16.17 -4.05
N PHE A 151 7.24 14.99 -4.19
CA PHE A 151 7.32 14.13 -5.39
C PHE A 151 5.94 13.60 -5.85
N GLN A 152 4.87 14.03 -5.17
CA GLN A 152 3.58 13.35 -5.30
C GLN A 152 2.88 13.74 -6.60
N ASP A 153 3.12 14.96 -7.10
CA ASP A 153 2.57 15.37 -8.39
C ASP A 153 3.14 14.54 -9.56
N GLU A 154 4.39 14.04 -9.47
CA GLU A 154 4.93 13.10 -10.48
C GLU A 154 4.26 11.72 -10.44
N LEU A 155 3.64 11.34 -9.32
CA LEU A 155 2.80 10.14 -9.25
C LEU A 155 1.40 10.36 -9.84
N GLY A 156 1.02 11.61 -10.11
CA GLY A 156 -0.31 12.01 -10.56
C GLY A 156 -1.24 12.50 -9.45
N CYS A 157 -0.71 12.79 -8.25
CA CYS A 157 -1.47 13.49 -7.22
C CYS A 157 -1.81 14.93 -7.68
N ALA A 158 -2.82 15.55 -7.05
CA ALA A 158 -3.20 16.94 -7.37
C ALA A 158 -2.10 17.96 -6.98
N GLY A 159 -1.17 17.57 -6.12
CA GLY A 159 -0.01 18.34 -5.71
C GLY A 159 0.83 17.57 -4.70
N ASP A 160 1.88 18.23 -4.23
CA ASP A 160 2.78 17.73 -3.20
C ASP A 160 2.21 17.84 -1.80
N TRP A 161 2.80 17.04 -0.88
CA TRP A 161 2.48 17.06 0.55
C TRP A 161 1.00 16.82 0.86
N ALA A 162 0.36 15.95 0.07
CA ALA A 162 -1.04 15.56 0.15
C ALA A 162 -1.20 14.19 0.86
N PRO A 163 -1.50 14.15 2.18
CA PRO A 163 -1.75 12.91 2.92
C PRO A 163 -2.92 12.10 2.38
N GLU A 164 -3.89 12.75 1.74
CA GLU A 164 -5.05 12.12 1.13
C GLU A 164 -4.76 11.42 -0.21
N CYS A 165 -3.57 11.61 -0.80
CA CYS A 165 -3.24 10.99 -2.09
C CYS A 165 -2.81 9.52 -1.92
N LEU A 166 -3.73 8.60 -2.21
CA LEU A 166 -3.52 7.15 -2.14
C LEU A 166 -2.64 6.60 -3.27
N ARG A 167 -2.23 7.42 -4.25
CA ARG A 167 -1.19 7.02 -5.23
C ARG A 167 0.16 6.71 -4.57
N SER A 168 0.36 7.22 -3.35
CA SER A 168 1.53 6.95 -2.51
C SER A 168 1.19 6.01 -1.33
N MET A 169 0.06 5.31 -1.39
CA MET A 169 -0.37 4.39 -0.33
C MET A 169 0.61 3.22 -0.22
N LEU A 170 1.13 3.01 0.98
CA LEU A 170 1.94 1.86 1.33
C LEU A 170 1.03 0.65 1.55
N GLN A 171 1.47 -0.53 1.11
CA GLN A 171 0.65 -1.74 1.10
C GLN A 171 1.40 -2.94 1.69
N ASP A 172 0.67 -3.86 2.30
CA ASP A 172 1.20 -5.09 2.89
C ASP A 172 0.51 -6.33 2.28
N PRO A 173 0.72 -6.60 0.97
CA PRO A 173 0.10 -7.75 0.31
C PRO A 173 0.64 -9.09 0.82
N ASN A 174 1.81 -9.16 1.45
CA ASN A 174 2.39 -10.41 1.93
C ASN A 174 2.06 -10.71 3.41
N GLY A 175 1.50 -9.74 4.14
CA GLY A 175 1.08 -9.85 5.53
C GLY A 175 2.25 -9.93 6.52
N ASP A 176 3.41 -9.38 6.17
CA ASP A 176 4.60 -9.40 7.03
C ASP A 176 4.65 -8.26 8.06
N GLY A 177 3.70 -7.32 7.97
CA GLY A 177 3.57 -6.16 8.85
C GLY A 177 4.38 -4.94 8.40
N ILE A 178 5.10 -5.02 7.29
CA ILE A 178 5.84 -3.91 6.68
C ILE A 178 5.09 -3.42 5.45
N TYR A 179 4.65 -2.17 5.51
CA TYR A 179 3.91 -1.56 4.42
C TYR A 179 4.89 -0.98 3.42
N THR A 180 4.75 -1.35 2.15
CA THR A 180 5.68 -0.96 1.08
C THR A 180 4.99 -0.24 -0.07
N PHE A 181 5.70 0.70 -0.67
CA PHE A 181 5.32 1.34 -1.92
C PHE A 181 6.58 1.51 -2.76
N ILE A 182 6.52 1.10 -4.03
CA ILE A 182 7.68 1.13 -4.91
C ILE A 182 7.27 1.76 -6.23
N THR A 183 8.09 2.69 -6.72
CA THR A 183 7.80 3.44 -7.95
C THR A 183 9.08 3.80 -8.69
N ALA A 184 9.01 3.81 -10.02
CA ALA A 184 10.05 4.34 -10.90
C ALA A 184 9.60 5.63 -11.61
N SER A 185 8.48 6.22 -11.18
CA SER A 185 7.90 7.42 -11.79
C SER A 185 8.49 8.72 -11.25
N ILE A 186 9.26 8.67 -10.15
CA ILE A 186 9.90 9.84 -9.55
C ILE A 186 11.16 10.18 -10.38
N PRO A 187 11.27 11.37 -11.00
CA PRO A 187 12.44 11.75 -11.79
C PRO A 187 13.70 11.89 -10.94
N ALA A 188 14.87 11.93 -11.58
CA ALA A 188 16.12 12.21 -10.86
C ALA A 188 16.09 13.59 -10.18
N GLY A 189 16.46 13.66 -8.89
CA GLY A 189 16.34 14.88 -8.10
C GLY A 189 16.57 14.68 -6.60
N GLU A 190 16.49 15.77 -5.84
CA GLU A 190 16.45 15.77 -4.38
C GLU A 190 15.01 15.98 -3.92
N TYR A 191 14.53 15.13 -3.03
CA TYR A 191 13.15 15.11 -2.57
C TYR A 191 13.10 14.91 -1.05
N GLU A 192 11.92 15.15 -0.50
CA GLU A 192 11.62 14.92 0.91
C GLU A 192 10.29 14.18 1.07
N ALA A 193 10.18 13.37 2.11
CA ALA A 193 8.99 12.57 2.41
C ALA A 193 8.69 12.49 3.91
N LYS A 194 7.45 12.15 4.25
CA LYS A 194 7.00 11.66 5.57
C LYS A 194 5.99 10.55 5.36
N VAL A 195 5.65 9.82 6.42
CA VAL A 195 4.47 8.93 6.42
C VAL A 195 3.33 9.61 7.16
N ALA A 196 2.12 9.52 6.61
CA ALA A 196 0.89 10.02 7.21
C ALA A 196 -0.14 8.90 7.28
N LEU A 197 -0.92 8.86 8.36
CA LEU A 197 -1.96 7.85 8.56
C LEU A 197 -3.35 8.45 8.36
N ASN A 198 -4.28 7.61 7.89
CA ASN A 198 -5.69 7.93 7.74
C ASN A 198 -5.95 9.17 6.88
N GLN A 199 -5.15 9.38 5.84
CA GLN A 199 -5.35 10.42 4.84
C GLN A 199 -5.33 11.86 5.39
N THR A 200 -4.75 12.06 6.58
CA THR A 200 -4.68 13.37 7.24
C THR A 200 -3.29 13.61 7.83
N TRP A 201 -3.04 14.83 8.29
CA TRP A 201 -1.82 15.16 9.04
C TRP A 201 -1.93 14.88 10.54
N ASP A 202 -3.07 14.39 11.04
CA ASP A 202 -3.31 14.23 12.48
C ASP A 202 -2.34 13.24 13.14
N VAL A 203 -1.94 12.19 12.41
CA VAL A 203 -0.89 11.25 12.83
C VAL A 203 0.08 11.08 11.68
N ASN A 204 1.32 11.51 11.90
CA ASN A 204 2.38 11.44 10.90
C ASN A 204 3.75 11.25 11.57
N TYR A 205 4.66 10.57 10.87
CA TYR A 205 6.00 10.31 11.37
C TYR A 205 7.05 10.77 10.35
N GLY A 206 8.12 11.33 10.87
CA GLY A 206 9.24 11.83 10.10
C GLY A 206 10.54 11.07 10.38
N VAL A 207 11.65 11.80 10.34
CA VAL A 207 12.99 11.30 10.70
C VAL A 207 12.95 10.52 12.01
N ASP A 208 13.62 9.36 12.02
CA ASP A 208 13.74 8.45 13.16
C ASP A 208 12.39 7.93 13.72
N GLY A 209 11.31 8.03 12.94
CA GLY A 209 9.96 7.62 13.37
C GLY A 209 9.33 8.56 14.40
N GLU A 210 9.83 9.79 14.53
CA GLU A 210 9.30 10.77 15.47
C GLU A 210 7.91 11.25 15.03
N LEU A 211 6.95 11.24 15.96
CA LEU A 211 5.63 11.85 15.77
C LEU A 211 5.81 13.34 15.49
N ASP A 212 5.20 13.82 14.41
CA ASP A 212 5.39 15.19 13.90
C ASP A 212 6.87 15.52 13.59
N GLY A 213 7.70 14.51 13.36
CA GLY A 213 9.13 14.64 13.10
C GLY A 213 9.47 15.40 11.82
N GLY A 214 10.75 15.74 11.64
CA GLY A 214 11.22 16.42 10.43
C GLY A 214 11.06 15.56 9.17
N ASN A 215 11.09 16.19 8.00
CA ASN A 215 11.02 15.49 6.71
C ASN A 215 12.25 14.59 6.49
N ILE A 216 12.05 13.44 5.83
CA ILE A 216 13.10 12.49 5.45
C ILE A 216 13.61 12.86 4.06
N PRO A 217 14.86 13.33 3.90
CA PRO A 217 15.41 13.64 2.58
C PRO A 217 15.87 12.38 1.87
N PHE A 218 15.71 12.34 0.54
CA PHE A 218 16.24 11.29 -0.31
C PHE A 218 16.65 11.86 -1.69
N THR A 219 17.48 11.10 -2.42
CA THR A 219 17.97 11.50 -3.74
C THR A 219 17.73 10.37 -4.73
N VAL A 220 17.10 10.70 -5.85
CA VAL A 220 16.81 9.78 -6.95
C VAL A 220 17.81 10.02 -8.07
N GLY A 221 18.52 8.96 -8.47
CA GLY A 221 19.36 8.95 -9.66
C GLY A 221 18.57 8.67 -10.93
N ASP A 222 19.22 8.87 -12.09
CA ASP A 222 18.57 8.65 -13.39
C ASP A 222 18.18 7.17 -13.57
N GLY A 223 16.88 6.92 -13.81
CA GLY A 223 16.33 5.58 -13.99
C GLY A 223 16.17 4.74 -12.72
N GLN A 224 16.41 5.30 -11.53
CA GLN A 224 16.25 4.58 -10.27
C GLN A 224 14.79 4.43 -9.86
N ALA A 225 14.44 3.28 -9.27
CA ALA A 225 13.22 3.14 -8.49
C ALA A 225 13.44 3.66 -7.06
N VAL A 226 12.36 4.08 -6.42
CA VAL A 226 12.31 4.45 -5.01
C VAL A 226 11.44 3.44 -4.28
N ILE A 227 11.98 2.89 -3.20
CA ILE A 227 11.34 1.92 -2.32
C ILE A 227 11.07 2.63 -1.00
N PHE A 228 9.79 2.79 -0.66
CA PHE A 228 9.33 3.24 0.63
C PHE A 228 8.88 2.03 1.44
N ALA A 229 9.35 1.92 2.68
CA ALA A 229 8.96 0.87 3.62
C ALA A 229 8.65 1.46 4.99
N PHE A 230 7.45 1.20 5.51
CA PHE A 230 6.99 1.68 6.79
C PHE A 230 6.74 0.52 7.75
N ASP A 231 7.35 0.59 8.92
CA ASP A 231 7.14 -0.35 10.03
C ASP A 231 6.27 0.33 11.10
N PRO A 232 4.97 -0.01 11.22
CA PRO A 232 4.09 0.56 12.24
C PRO A 232 4.51 0.23 13.68
N SER A 233 5.33 -0.81 13.90
CA SER A 233 5.79 -1.17 15.25
C SER A 233 6.87 -0.23 15.78
N THR A 234 7.61 0.41 14.89
CA THR A 234 8.66 1.40 15.21
C THR A 234 8.33 2.81 14.70
N ASN A 235 7.25 2.96 13.94
CA ASN A 235 6.88 4.17 13.19
C ASN A 235 7.94 4.65 12.19
N LEU A 236 8.89 3.80 11.83
CA LEU A 236 10.00 4.18 10.96
C LEU A 236 9.58 4.04 9.48
N LEU A 237 9.65 5.16 8.75
CA LEU A 237 9.67 5.15 7.29
C LEU A 237 11.12 5.09 6.80
N THR A 238 11.45 4.05 6.05
CA THR A 238 12.72 3.91 5.33
C THR A 238 12.51 4.23 3.86
N VAL A 239 13.43 4.99 3.26
CA VAL A 239 13.42 5.36 1.84
C VAL A 239 14.74 4.92 1.22
N GLU A 240 14.67 4.03 0.24
CA GLU A 240 15.83 3.54 -0.50
C GLU A 240 15.66 3.81 -2.00
N THR A 241 16.76 4.06 -2.70
CA THR A 241 16.77 4.14 -4.17
C THR A 241 17.60 3.01 -4.75
N SER A 242 17.14 2.47 -5.87
CA SER A 242 17.71 1.25 -6.46
C SER A 242 17.79 1.34 -7.98
N ASP A 243 18.94 0.92 -8.53
CA ASP A 243 19.10 0.66 -9.96
C ASP A 243 18.43 -0.67 -10.37
N GLU A 244 18.20 -1.56 -9.40
CA GLU A 244 17.48 -2.82 -9.58
C GLU A 244 16.00 -2.57 -9.30
N ILE A 245 15.20 -2.53 -10.37
CA ILE A 245 13.75 -2.51 -10.27
C ILE A 245 13.28 -3.97 -10.12
N PRO A 246 12.64 -4.35 -8.99
CA PRO A 246 12.00 -5.65 -8.85
C PRO A 246 11.13 -5.98 -10.09
N SER A 247 11.27 -7.21 -10.62
CA SER A 247 10.65 -7.58 -11.90
C SER A 247 9.13 -7.57 -11.88
N ASP A 248 8.53 -7.74 -10.71
CA ASP A 248 7.10 -7.60 -10.44
C ASP A 248 6.59 -6.15 -10.56
N LEU A 249 7.44 -5.15 -10.30
CA LEU A 249 7.13 -3.73 -10.55
C LEU A 249 7.32 -3.36 -12.02
N ALA A 250 8.26 -4.00 -12.71
CA ALA A 250 8.44 -3.81 -14.15
C ALA A 250 7.19 -4.28 -14.95
N SER A 251 6.43 -5.25 -14.43
CA SER A 251 5.11 -5.61 -14.98
C SER A 251 3.99 -4.61 -14.64
N GLN A 252 4.06 -3.92 -13.50
CA GLN A 252 3.04 -2.95 -13.07
C GLN A 252 3.13 -1.59 -13.79
N GLY A 253 4.32 -1.21 -14.31
CA GLY A 253 4.52 0.04 -15.04
C GLY A 253 4.08 0.05 -16.51
N SER A 254 3.61 -1.08 -17.07
CA SER A 254 3.24 -1.18 -18.50
C SER A 254 1.73 -1.30 -18.77
N GLY A 255 0.92 -1.43 -17.73
CA GLY A 255 -0.54 -1.45 -17.84
C GLY A 255 -1.06 -0.03 -17.97
N GLY A 256 -1.50 0.36 -19.17
CA GLY A 256 -2.23 1.61 -19.36
C GLY A 256 -3.32 1.74 -18.29
N GLY A 257 -3.47 2.96 -17.74
CA GLY A 257 -4.40 3.23 -16.64
C GLY A 257 -5.75 2.55 -16.84
N LEU A 258 -6.33 2.08 -15.73
CA LEU A 258 -7.61 1.38 -15.74
C LEU A 258 -8.61 2.22 -16.57
N PRO A 259 -9.31 1.63 -17.57
CA PRO A 259 -10.30 2.36 -18.34
C PRO A 259 -11.35 2.92 -17.37
N PRO A 260 -11.95 4.08 -17.71
CA PRO A 260 -13.02 4.65 -16.90
C PRO A 260 -14.12 3.61 -16.69
N ALA A 261 -14.66 3.55 -15.47
CA ALA A 261 -15.70 2.61 -15.09
C ALA A 261 -16.83 2.62 -16.14
N ALA A 262 -17.21 1.43 -16.62
CA ALA A 262 -18.33 1.31 -17.54
C ALA A 262 -19.57 1.93 -16.89
N THR A 263 -20.11 2.99 -17.50
CA THR A 263 -21.35 3.62 -17.05
C THR A 263 -22.44 2.57 -16.91
N ALA A 264 -23.02 2.47 -15.70
CA ALA A 264 -24.12 1.58 -15.39
C ALA A 264 -25.25 1.69 -16.44
N PHE A 265 -25.70 0.53 -16.94
CA PHE A 265 -26.94 0.41 -17.71
C PHE A 265 -28.16 0.31 -16.78
#